data_AF-A0A4P9XGV3-F1
#
_entry.id   AF-A0A4P9XGV3-F1
#
_cell.length_a   1.000
_cell.length_b   1.000
_cell.length_c   1.000
_cell.angle_alpha   90.00
_cell.angle_beta   90.00
_cell.angle_gamma   90.00
#
_symmetry.space_group_name_H-M   'P 1'
#
loop_
_entity.id
_entity.type
_entity.pdbx_description
1 polymer ?
#
loop_
_entity_poly.entity_id
_entity_poly.type
_entity_poly.pdbx_seq_one_letter_code
_entity_poly.pdbx_strand_id
1 'polypeptide(L)'
;MPFWDSVKREGLLETGWEDNATYHWGIPLHPLGELNTIEYVMEAQGDLPEMRARTRGALMQLSVNVVANYVFFRNMIISAKMLHRRPHVLATWCCLIQALAGIAYTIFALTLTMPGGPSCRVTLWNIGIGLAISPICVSIVLLQKAYIVHNRNRWLLIIGSVLILPQPLVTYYAWSSPAVMVPITACLSYYPRYFPWVKFATDAPINTVFSLAFLIVVYRQYRQFGSGAWARLVRNGIQTMCLIVLSNFICMLCAALEVLGLFSEMFIVLDWILTSLLLVHHCGNLRSTATLSSRPSAYYDKPNRHPHEVSKSSYHQVSSITLGAVKNDATPHQYHLFAGIYSAVAEQIHAPRA
;
A
#
# COMPACT_ATOMS: atom_id res chain seq x y z
N MET A 1 -16.08 -20.68 -27.22
CA MET A 1 -15.55 -19.42 -27.76
C MET A 1 -14.25 -19.13 -27.03
N PRO A 2 -13.13 -19.02 -27.73
CA PRO A 2 -11.89 -18.50 -27.15
C PRO A 2 -12.18 -17.07 -26.65
N PHE A 3 -12.47 -16.96 -25.36
CA PHE A 3 -12.83 -15.70 -24.70
C PHE A 3 -11.72 -14.64 -24.80
N TRP A 4 -10.51 -15.10 -25.16
CA TRP A 4 -9.29 -14.32 -25.28
C TRP A 4 -8.71 -14.36 -26.70
N ASP A 5 -9.53 -14.63 -27.73
CA ASP A 5 -9.03 -14.46 -29.10
C ASP A 5 -8.42 -13.06 -29.23
N SER A 6 -7.14 -13.06 -29.62
CA SER A 6 -6.19 -12.00 -29.30
C SER A 6 -6.52 -10.71 -30.04
N VAL A 7 -7.45 -9.92 -29.51
CA VAL A 7 -7.60 -8.52 -29.92
C VAL A 7 -6.30 -7.84 -29.53
N LYS A 8 -5.43 -7.68 -30.52
CA LYS A 8 -4.15 -7.00 -30.34
C LYS A 8 -4.43 -5.51 -30.18
N ARG A 9 -3.71 -4.88 -29.24
CA ARG A 9 -3.84 -3.46 -28.97
C ARG A 9 -3.72 -2.62 -30.24
N GLU A 10 -2.81 -2.97 -31.14
CA GLU A 10 -2.53 -2.21 -32.37
C GLU A 10 -3.67 -2.25 -33.39
N GLY A 11 -4.62 -3.17 -33.23
CA GLY A 11 -5.82 -3.23 -34.07
C GLY A 11 -7.00 -2.45 -33.50
N LEU A 12 -6.87 -1.84 -32.32
CA LEU A 12 -7.96 -1.08 -31.69
C LEU A 12 -8.20 0.27 -32.36
N LEU A 13 -7.15 0.88 -32.91
CA LEU A 13 -7.19 2.20 -33.54
C LEU A 13 -6.67 2.09 -34.96
N GLU A 14 -7.39 2.69 -35.90
CA GLU A 14 -6.98 2.72 -37.31
C GLU A 14 -5.65 3.47 -37.46
N THR A 15 -4.76 2.99 -38.32
CA THR A 15 -3.49 3.68 -38.58
C THR A 15 -3.74 5.09 -39.13
N GLY A 16 -3.22 6.12 -38.46
CA GLY A 16 -3.42 7.52 -38.84
C GLY A 16 -4.68 8.18 -38.26
N TRP A 17 -5.40 7.53 -37.34
CA TRP A 17 -6.57 8.13 -36.68
C TRP A 17 -6.26 9.48 -35.99
N GLU A 18 -5.02 9.65 -35.52
CA GLU A 18 -4.54 10.86 -34.85
C GLU A 18 -4.59 12.10 -35.74
N ASP A 19 -4.44 11.95 -37.07
CA ASP A 19 -4.42 13.07 -38.02
C ASP A 19 -5.78 13.79 -38.10
N ASN A 20 -6.87 13.06 -37.81
CA ASN A 20 -8.24 13.57 -37.83
C ASN A 20 -8.83 13.79 -36.42
N ALA A 21 -8.03 13.57 -35.37
CA ALA A 21 -8.50 13.68 -34.00
C ALA A 21 -8.67 15.14 -33.56
N THR A 22 -9.58 15.37 -32.62
CA THR A 22 -9.62 16.65 -31.90
C THR A 22 -8.54 16.64 -30.83
N TYR A 23 -7.83 17.76 -30.66
CA TYR A 23 -6.73 17.85 -29.70
C TYR A 23 -7.12 18.70 -28.50
N HIS A 24 -6.84 18.21 -27.30
CA HIS A 24 -6.98 18.98 -26.06
C HIS A 24 -5.65 18.97 -25.31
N TRP A 25 -5.03 20.14 -25.16
CA TRP A 25 -3.68 20.30 -24.60
C TRP A 25 -2.61 19.46 -25.34
N GLY A 26 -2.76 19.28 -26.65
CA GLY A 26 -1.85 18.46 -27.46
C GLY A 26 -2.07 16.95 -27.33
N ILE A 27 -3.10 16.51 -26.60
CA ILE A 27 -3.48 15.10 -26.48
C ILE A 27 -4.59 14.80 -27.50
N PRO A 28 -4.42 13.81 -28.39
CA PRO A 28 -5.45 13.42 -29.35
C PRO A 28 -6.63 12.76 -28.61
N LEU A 29 -7.84 13.23 -28.88
CA LEU A 29 -9.07 12.71 -28.30
C LEU A 29 -9.73 11.75 -29.29
N HIS A 30 -9.94 10.52 -28.83
CA HIS A 30 -10.70 9.53 -29.57
C HIS A 30 -12.19 9.64 -29.17
N PRO A 31 -13.15 9.65 -30.11
CA PRO A 31 -14.58 9.82 -29.79
C PRO A 31 -15.09 8.76 -28.80
N LEU A 32 -14.65 7.50 -28.92
CA LEU A 32 -15.01 6.44 -27.97
C LEU A 32 -14.53 6.71 -26.54
N GLY A 33 -13.47 7.51 -26.34
CA GLY A 33 -12.99 7.88 -25.01
C GLY A 33 -13.87 8.90 -24.30
N GLU A 34 -14.73 9.60 -25.05
CA GLU A 34 -15.66 10.59 -24.53
C GLU A 34 -17.01 10.00 -24.11
N LEU A 35 -17.27 8.74 -24.45
CA LEU A 35 -18.49 8.03 -24.07
C LEU A 35 -18.39 7.50 -22.63
N ASN A 36 -19.54 7.43 -21.95
CA ASN A 36 -19.69 6.57 -20.78
C ASN A 36 -20.10 5.14 -21.18
N THR A 37 -20.19 4.22 -20.21
CA THR A 37 -20.47 2.80 -20.51
C THR A 37 -21.84 2.57 -21.11
N ILE A 38 -22.86 3.32 -20.65
CA ILE A 38 -24.22 3.15 -21.13
C ILE A 38 -24.33 3.62 -22.59
N GLU A 39 -23.79 4.79 -22.90
CA GLU A 39 -23.73 5.33 -24.26
C GLU A 39 -23.00 4.38 -25.20
N TYR A 40 -21.83 3.87 -24.79
CA TYR A 40 -21.07 2.91 -25.59
C TYR A 40 -21.83 1.62 -25.87
N VAL A 41 -22.61 1.10 -24.91
CA VAL A 41 -23.46 -0.08 -25.13
C VAL A 41 -24.66 0.25 -26.02
N MET A 42 -25.26 1.43 -25.84
CA MET A 42 -26.40 1.90 -26.64
C MET A 42 -26.04 2.17 -28.09
N GLU A 43 -24.80 2.55 -28.41
CA GLU A 43 -24.34 2.72 -29.79
C GLU A 43 -24.39 1.41 -30.60
N ALA A 44 -24.34 0.25 -29.93
CA ALA A 44 -24.52 -1.06 -30.55
C ALA A 44 -26.01 -1.47 -30.69
N GLN A 45 -26.95 -0.55 -30.48
CA GLN A 45 -28.38 -0.82 -30.61
C GLN A 45 -28.72 -1.22 -32.06
N GLY A 46 -29.08 -2.49 -32.24
CA GLY A 46 -29.33 -3.09 -33.56
C GLY A 46 -28.48 -4.34 -33.81
N ASP A 47 -27.35 -4.47 -33.11
CA ASP A 47 -26.47 -5.63 -33.19
C ASP A 47 -26.37 -6.33 -31.82
N LEU A 48 -27.26 -7.31 -31.60
CA LEU A 48 -27.37 -8.05 -30.35
C LEU A 48 -26.07 -8.73 -29.88
N PRO A 49 -25.28 -9.44 -30.72
CA PRO A 49 -24.03 -10.04 -30.27
C PRO A 49 -23.01 -8.99 -29.82
N GLU A 50 -22.88 -7.87 -30.54
CA GLU A 50 -21.95 -6.79 -30.16
C GLU A 50 -22.36 -6.12 -28.84
N MET A 51 -23.65 -5.80 -28.68
CA MET A 51 -24.18 -5.26 -27.44
C MET A 51 -23.89 -6.19 -26.25
N ARG A 52 -24.08 -7.50 -26.40
CA ARG A 52 -23.76 -8.50 -25.36
C ARG A 52 -22.27 -8.54 -25.04
N ALA A 53 -21.40 -8.43 -26.05
CA ALA A 53 -19.95 -8.40 -25.84
C ALA A 53 -19.54 -7.17 -25.01
N ARG A 54 -20.00 -5.98 -25.39
CA ARG A 54 -19.75 -4.72 -24.65
C ARG A 54 -20.28 -4.78 -23.21
N THR A 55 -21.51 -5.26 -23.03
CA THR A 55 -22.10 -5.43 -21.69
C THR A 55 -21.28 -6.39 -20.83
N ARG A 56 -20.77 -7.49 -21.40
CA ARG A 56 -19.97 -8.46 -20.65
C ARG A 56 -18.66 -7.85 -20.14
N GLY A 57 -17.92 -7.13 -20.98
CA GLY A 57 -16.69 -6.45 -20.55
C GLY A 57 -16.94 -5.40 -19.47
N ALA A 58 -18.00 -4.61 -19.63
CA ALA A 58 -18.46 -3.65 -18.64
C ALA A 58 -18.77 -4.31 -17.28
N LEU A 59 -19.52 -5.42 -17.28
CA LEU A 59 -19.85 -6.15 -16.04
C LEU A 59 -18.61 -6.74 -15.37
N MET A 60 -17.63 -7.21 -16.15
CA MET A 60 -16.36 -7.70 -15.60
C MET A 60 -15.58 -6.58 -14.93
N GLN A 61 -15.37 -5.45 -15.59
CA GLN A 61 -14.70 -4.29 -15.00
C GLN A 61 -15.46 -3.79 -13.76
N LEU A 62 -16.79 -3.69 -13.84
CA LEU A 62 -17.65 -3.31 -12.73
C LEU A 62 -17.48 -4.22 -11.51
N SER A 63 -17.42 -5.54 -11.72
CA SER A 63 -17.23 -6.51 -10.63
C SER A 63 -15.91 -6.30 -9.88
N VAL A 64 -14.81 -6.05 -10.61
CA VAL A 64 -13.50 -5.74 -10.01
C VAL A 64 -13.58 -4.44 -9.21
N ASN A 65 -14.23 -3.41 -9.75
CA ASN A 65 -14.36 -2.11 -9.10
C ASN A 65 -15.23 -2.14 -7.85
N VAL A 66 -16.28 -2.97 -7.80
CA VAL A 66 -17.08 -3.18 -6.59
C VAL A 66 -16.24 -3.79 -5.47
N VAL A 67 -15.46 -4.83 -5.77
CA VAL A 67 -14.56 -5.46 -4.79
C VAL A 67 -13.50 -4.45 -4.32
N ALA A 68 -12.89 -3.73 -5.26
CA ALA A 68 -11.91 -2.68 -4.96
C ALA A 68 -12.50 -1.62 -4.02
N ASN A 69 -13.71 -1.14 -4.31
CA ASN A 69 -14.39 -0.12 -3.52
C ASN A 69 -14.60 -0.59 -2.08
N TYR A 70 -15.08 -1.83 -1.90
CA TYR A 70 -15.27 -2.41 -0.58
C TYR A 70 -13.95 -2.48 0.20
N VAL A 71 -12.87 -2.94 -0.43
CA VAL A 71 -11.55 -3.04 0.21
C VAL A 71 -11.02 -1.65 0.60
N PHE A 72 -11.06 -0.67 -0.31
CA PHE A 72 -10.59 0.68 -0.03
C PHE A 72 -11.43 1.38 1.04
N PHE A 73 -12.75 1.20 1.03
CA PHE A 73 -13.63 1.74 2.07
C PHE A 73 -13.30 1.16 3.45
N ARG A 74 -13.13 -0.15 3.54
CA ARG A 74 -12.67 -0.81 4.77
C ARG A 74 -11.30 -0.29 5.22
N ASN A 75 -10.35 -0.16 4.30
CA ASN A 75 -9.02 0.35 4.57
C ASN A 75 -9.03 1.81 5.05
N MET A 76 -9.91 2.65 4.50
CA MET A 76 -10.12 4.03 4.94
C MET A 76 -10.59 4.06 6.40
N ILE A 77 -11.60 3.27 6.77
CA ILE A 77 -12.11 3.23 8.16
C ILE A 77 -11.00 2.82 9.13
N ILE A 78 -10.24 1.77 8.80
CA ILE A 78 -9.15 1.29 9.66
C ILE A 78 -8.04 2.34 9.77
N SER A 79 -7.62 2.93 8.64
CA SER A 79 -6.57 3.95 8.59
C SER A 79 -6.97 5.22 9.31
N ALA A 80 -8.23 5.66 9.20
CA ALA A 80 -8.77 6.81 9.94
C ALA A 80 -8.73 6.56 11.46
N LYS A 81 -9.14 5.36 11.91
CA LYS A 81 -9.03 4.97 13.34
C LYS A 81 -7.58 4.93 13.81
N MET A 82 -6.64 4.52 12.97
CA MET A 82 -5.22 4.52 13.28
C MET A 82 -4.66 5.94 13.35
N LEU A 83 -5.03 6.80 12.40
CA LEU A 83 -4.58 8.18 12.32
C LEU A 83 -5.09 9.00 13.50
N HIS A 84 -6.38 8.89 13.82
CA HIS A 84 -6.99 9.60 14.95
C HIS A 84 -6.29 9.28 16.28
N ARG A 85 -5.83 8.04 16.45
CA ARG A 85 -5.12 7.62 17.66
C ARG A 85 -3.65 8.05 17.69
N ARG A 86 -3.01 8.29 16.54
CA ARG A 86 -1.59 8.68 16.42
C ARG A 86 -1.36 9.56 15.17
N PRO A 87 -1.68 10.87 15.24
CA PRO A 87 -1.60 11.77 14.09
C PRO A 87 -0.16 12.05 13.62
N HIS A 88 0.85 11.77 14.45
CA HIS A 88 2.26 12.08 14.12
C HIS A 88 2.99 10.98 13.35
N VAL A 89 2.34 9.85 13.05
CA VAL A 89 2.99 8.73 12.34
C VAL A 89 2.72 8.86 10.84
N LEU A 90 3.72 9.22 10.04
CA LEU A 90 3.57 9.40 8.57
C LEU A 90 2.94 8.19 7.86
N ALA A 91 3.25 6.97 8.30
CA ALA A 91 2.68 5.76 7.71
C ALA A 91 1.14 5.69 7.80
N THR A 92 0.52 6.23 8.86
CA THR A 92 -0.95 6.23 8.98
C THR A 92 -1.59 7.22 8.02
N TRP A 93 -0.93 8.36 7.77
CA TRP A 93 -1.32 9.31 6.72
C TRP A 93 -1.24 8.68 5.33
N CYS A 94 -0.13 8.00 5.01
CA CYS A 94 0.05 7.34 3.72
C CYS A 94 -1.05 6.29 3.47
N CYS A 95 -1.37 5.47 4.48
CA CYS A 95 -2.46 4.50 4.39
C CYS A 95 -3.82 5.16 4.13
N LEU A 96 -4.11 6.28 4.80
CA LEU A 96 -5.37 7.00 4.63
C LEU A 96 -5.45 7.65 3.23
N ILE A 97 -4.40 8.35 2.80
CA ILE A 97 -4.33 9.00 1.49
C ILE A 97 -4.50 7.96 0.38
N GLN A 98 -3.81 6.82 0.47
CA GLN A 98 -3.92 5.73 -0.49
C GLN A 98 -5.35 5.16 -0.54
N ALA A 99 -6.00 4.97 0.62
CA ALA A 99 -7.38 4.48 0.68
C ALA A 99 -8.39 5.49 0.12
N LEU A 100 -8.20 6.78 0.39
CA LEU A 100 -9.05 7.86 -0.16
C LEU A 100 -8.91 7.96 -1.68
N ALA A 101 -7.68 7.90 -2.20
CA ALA A 101 -7.44 7.87 -3.65
C ALA A 101 -8.10 6.64 -4.30
N GLY A 102 -8.03 5.48 -3.64
CA GLY A 102 -8.69 4.25 -4.10
C GLY A 102 -10.22 4.38 -4.13
N ILE A 103 -10.83 4.96 -3.09
CA ILE A 103 -12.28 5.24 -3.05
C ILE A 103 -12.68 6.22 -4.15
N ALA A 104 -11.93 7.31 -4.33
CA ALA A 104 -12.21 8.29 -5.38
C ALA A 104 -12.21 7.60 -6.76
N TYR A 105 -11.16 6.83 -7.05
CA TYR A 105 -11.10 6.00 -8.25
C TYR A 105 -12.33 5.10 -8.40
N THR A 106 -12.65 4.29 -7.39
CA THR A 106 -13.72 3.32 -7.53
C THR A 106 -15.09 3.97 -7.63
N ILE A 107 -15.32 5.12 -6.99
CA ILE A 107 -16.55 5.89 -7.17
C ILE A 107 -16.67 6.36 -8.63
N PHE A 108 -15.63 6.95 -9.22
CA PHE A 108 -15.65 7.35 -10.64
C PHE A 108 -15.88 6.16 -11.57
N ALA A 109 -15.25 5.02 -11.28
CA ALA A 109 -15.42 3.82 -12.08
C ALA A 109 -16.82 3.17 -11.93
N LEU A 110 -17.46 3.32 -10.77
CA LEU A 110 -18.85 2.90 -10.58
C LEU A 110 -19.81 3.86 -11.30
N THR A 111 -19.59 5.17 -11.20
CA THR A 111 -20.43 6.18 -11.87
C THR A 111 -20.28 6.15 -13.38
N LEU A 112 -19.15 5.67 -13.94
CA LEU A 112 -18.97 5.41 -15.38
C LEU A 112 -20.04 4.48 -15.97
N THR A 113 -20.67 3.63 -15.15
CA THR A 113 -21.76 2.72 -15.55
C THR A 113 -23.17 3.29 -15.35
N MET A 114 -23.28 4.52 -14.84
CA MET A 114 -24.55 5.21 -14.65
C MET A 114 -24.89 6.08 -15.86
N PRO A 115 -26.17 6.29 -16.17
CA PRO A 115 -26.57 7.25 -17.21
C PRO A 115 -26.12 8.66 -16.85
N GLY A 116 -25.44 9.34 -17.77
CA GLY A 116 -24.83 10.65 -17.52
C GLY A 116 -23.59 10.60 -16.62
N GLY A 117 -22.99 9.43 -16.45
CA GLY A 117 -21.71 9.25 -15.77
C GLY A 117 -20.55 9.97 -16.47
N PRO A 118 -19.37 10.04 -15.81
CA PRO A 118 -18.17 10.62 -16.43
C PRO A 118 -17.77 9.83 -17.68
N SER A 119 -17.10 10.50 -18.62
CA SER A 119 -16.52 9.82 -19.77
C SER A 119 -15.38 8.87 -19.35
N CYS A 120 -15.07 7.90 -20.21
CA CYS A 120 -13.95 6.99 -20.00
C CYS A 120 -12.62 7.76 -19.76
N ARG A 121 -12.38 8.84 -20.51
CA ARG A 121 -11.21 9.71 -20.33
C ARG A 121 -11.10 10.30 -18.93
N VAL A 122 -12.19 10.91 -18.43
CA VAL A 122 -12.19 11.52 -17.09
C VAL A 122 -11.93 10.46 -16.01
N THR A 123 -12.52 9.27 -16.17
CA THR A 123 -12.28 8.13 -15.29
C THR A 123 -10.81 7.69 -15.31
N LEU A 124 -10.19 7.56 -16.49
CA LEU A 124 -8.78 7.20 -16.63
C LEU A 124 -7.83 8.26 -16.09
N TRP A 125 -8.15 9.55 -16.21
CA TRP A 125 -7.37 10.61 -15.57
C TRP A 125 -7.40 10.50 -14.06
N ASN A 126 -8.56 10.18 -13.48
CA ASN A 126 -8.69 9.93 -12.04
C ASN A 126 -7.86 8.71 -11.60
N ILE A 127 -7.90 7.62 -12.39
CA ILE A 127 -7.05 6.43 -12.20
C ILE A 127 -5.57 6.82 -12.20
N GLY A 128 -5.13 7.63 -13.17
CA GLY A 128 -3.75 8.08 -13.30
C GLY A 128 -3.22 8.79 -12.05
N ILE A 129 -4.06 9.61 -11.38
CA ILE A 129 -3.70 10.26 -10.10
C ILE A 129 -3.52 9.20 -9.02
N GLY A 130 -4.48 8.29 -8.87
CA GLY A 130 -4.46 7.24 -7.88
C GLY A 130 -3.25 6.31 -8.01
N LEU A 131 -2.92 5.95 -9.25
CA LEU A 131 -1.76 5.12 -9.60
C LEU A 131 -0.41 5.79 -9.33
N ALA A 132 -0.33 7.12 -9.25
CA ALA A 132 0.87 7.81 -8.74
C ALA A 132 0.90 7.84 -7.22
N ILE A 133 -0.22 8.21 -6.58
CA ILE A 133 -0.30 8.38 -5.13
C ILE A 133 0.06 7.09 -4.40
N SER A 134 -0.44 5.95 -4.88
CA SER A 134 -0.25 4.65 -4.24
C SER A 134 1.23 4.24 -4.09
N PRO A 135 2.04 4.12 -5.17
CA PRO A 135 3.44 3.73 -5.06
C PRO A 135 4.27 4.77 -4.32
N ILE A 136 3.95 6.07 -4.40
CA ILE A 136 4.61 7.12 -3.59
C ILE A 136 4.37 6.85 -2.10
N CYS A 137 3.13 6.61 -1.69
CA CYS A 137 2.77 6.31 -0.30
C CYS A 137 3.49 5.06 0.21
N VAL A 138 3.49 3.97 -0.57
CA VAL A 138 4.20 2.72 -0.21
C VAL A 138 5.70 2.98 -0.07
N SER A 139 6.30 3.69 -1.03
CA SER A 139 7.73 4.01 -1.03
C SER A 139 8.13 4.86 0.18
N ILE A 140 7.30 5.85 0.55
CA ILE A 140 7.52 6.67 1.76
C ILE A 140 7.51 5.80 3.02
N VAL A 141 6.57 4.86 3.15
CA VAL A 141 6.50 3.98 4.33
C VAL A 141 7.72 3.06 4.41
N LEU A 142 8.09 2.44 3.29
CA LEU A 142 9.28 1.58 3.22
C LEU A 142 10.56 2.38 3.52
N LEU A 143 10.68 3.57 2.94
CA LEU A 143 11.82 4.46 3.15
C LEU A 143 11.93 4.90 4.61
N GLN A 144 10.83 5.29 5.23
CA GLN A 144 10.79 5.69 6.65
C GLN A 144 11.29 4.55 7.55
N LYS A 145 10.86 3.31 7.27
CA LYS A 145 11.28 2.13 8.02
C LYS A 145 12.76 1.83 7.82
N ALA A 146 13.22 1.78 6.57
CA ALA A 146 14.61 1.54 6.25
C ALA A 146 15.53 2.61 6.87
N TYR A 147 15.13 3.88 6.81
CA TYR A 147 15.84 5.00 7.42
C TYR A 147 15.98 4.85 8.95
N ILE A 148 14.90 4.49 9.64
CA ILE A 148 14.94 4.26 11.09
C ILE A 148 15.88 3.11 11.42
N VAL A 149 15.82 2.00 10.67
CA VAL A 149 16.61 0.82 11.02
C VAL A 149 18.10 0.98 10.68
N HIS A 150 18.44 1.73 9.64
CA HIS A 150 19.82 2.05 9.27
C HIS A 150 20.39 3.25 10.05
N ASN A 151 20.02 3.39 11.33
CA ASN A 151 20.49 4.44 12.22
C ASN A 151 20.41 5.85 11.61
N ARG A 152 19.29 6.15 10.94
CA ARG A 152 19.04 7.47 10.34
C ARG A 152 20.09 7.89 9.29
N ASN A 153 20.59 6.94 8.51
CA ASN A 153 21.53 7.23 7.43
C ASN A 153 20.89 8.14 6.35
N ARG A 154 21.41 9.36 6.19
CA ARG A 154 20.92 10.35 5.22
C ARG A 154 21.06 9.91 3.76
N TRP A 155 22.07 9.10 3.45
CA TRP A 155 22.27 8.58 2.09
C TRP A 155 21.09 7.71 1.63
N LEU A 156 20.50 6.94 2.54
CA LEU A 156 19.35 6.10 2.23
C LEU A 156 18.13 6.95 1.86
N LEU A 157 17.95 8.09 2.54
CA LEU A 157 16.90 9.06 2.22
C LEU A 157 17.13 9.68 0.83
N ILE A 158 18.35 10.12 0.54
CA ILE A 158 18.68 10.72 -0.77
C ILE A 158 18.43 9.71 -1.90
N ILE A 159 18.96 8.49 -1.78
CA ILE A 159 18.77 7.43 -2.78
C ILE A 159 17.27 7.10 -2.94
N GLY A 160 16.55 6.93 -1.84
CA GLY A 160 15.11 6.66 -1.87
C GLY A 160 14.32 7.78 -2.54
N SER A 161 14.61 9.04 -2.23
CA SER A 161 13.96 10.19 -2.87
C SER A 161 14.24 10.27 -4.36
N VAL A 162 15.48 10.02 -4.78
CA VAL A 162 15.86 9.97 -6.21
C VAL A 162 15.11 8.85 -6.94
N LEU A 163 14.95 7.69 -6.31
CA LEU A 163 14.22 6.57 -6.90
C LEU A 163 12.69 6.79 -6.97
N ILE A 164 12.12 7.61 -6.09
CA ILE A 164 10.69 7.96 -6.13
C ILE A 164 10.37 8.99 -7.22
N LEU A 165 11.34 9.85 -7.58
CA LEU A 165 11.15 10.98 -8.50
C LEU A 165 10.63 10.60 -9.90
N PRO A 166 10.94 9.43 -10.49
CA PRO A 166 10.37 8.98 -11.76
C PRO A 166 8.89 8.56 -11.67
N GLN A 167 8.30 8.32 -10.50
CA GLN A 167 6.93 7.79 -10.39
C GLN A 167 5.84 8.66 -11.06
N PRO A 168 5.88 10.01 -10.98
CA PRO A 168 4.95 10.88 -11.71
C PRO A 168 5.00 10.72 -13.24
N LEU A 169 6.10 10.19 -13.80
CA LEU A 169 6.20 9.92 -15.24
C LEU A 169 5.15 8.89 -15.69
N VAL A 170 4.82 7.93 -14.84
CA VAL A 170 3.78 6.92 -15.12
C VAL A 170 2.42 7.60 -15.30
N THR A 171 2.09 8.57 -14.44
CA THR A 171 0.85 9.36 -14.54
C THR A 171 0.85 10.24 -15.76
N TYR A 172 2.00 10.85 -16.10
CA TYR A 172 2.12 11.64 -17.32
C TYR A 172 1.75 10.82 -18.57
N TYR A 173 2.33 9.63 -18.72
CA TYR A 173 1.99 8.74 -19.83
C TYR A 173 0.53 8.27 -19.78
N ALA A 174 -0.01 7.95 -18.60
CA ALA A 174 -1.42 7.57 -18.47
C ALA A 174 -2.38 8.71 -18.87
N TRP A 175 -2.01 9.96 -18.59
CA TRP A 175 -2.79 11.15 -18.94
C TRP A 175 -2.66 11.55 -20.41
N SER A 176 -1.47 11.39 -21.00
CA SER A 176 -1.22 11.69 -22.41
C SER A 176 -1.67 10.57 -23.35
N SER A 177 -1.99 9.38 -22.81
CA SER A 177 -2.50 8.26 -23.59
C SER A 177 -3.99 8.45 -23.90
N PRO A 178 -4.42 8.23 -25.16
CA PRO A 178 -5.83 8.34 -25.52
C PRO A 178 -6.68 7.30 -24.78
N ALA A 179 -7.87 7.71 -24.36
CA ALA A 179 -8.87 6.84 -23.77
C ALA A 179 -9.74 6.23 -24.87
N VAL A 180 -10.04 4.94 -24.77
CA VAL A 180 -10.92 4.25 -25.72
C VAL A 180 -11.85 3.29 -24.99
N MET A 181 -13.08 3.18 -25.46
CA MET A 181 -14.00 2.15 -25.01
C MET A 181 -13.84 0.90 -25.88
N VAL A 182 -13.70 -0.28 -25.26
CA VAL A 182 -13.48 -1.56 -25.93
C VAL A 182 -14.40 -2.66 -25.36
N PRO A 183 -14.83 -3.64 -26.16
CA PRO A 183 -15.80 -4.64 -25.70
C PRO A 183 -15.31 -5.52 -24.53
N ILE A 184 -14.00 -5.72 -24.39
CA ILE A 184 -13.40 -6.66 -23.41
C ILE A 184 -13.29 -6.05 -22.01
N THR A 185 -12.86 -4.79 -21.90
CA THR A 185 -12.54 -4.14 -20.63
C THR A 185 -13.39 -2.91 -20.36
N ALA A 186 -14.42 -2.64 -21.19
CA ALA A 186 -15.19 -1.39 -21.25
C ALA A 186 -14.31 -0.15 -21.45
N CYS A 187 -13.64 0.38 -20.44
CA CYS A 187 -12.77 1.55 -20.57
C CYS A 187 -11.28 1.16 -20.48
N LEU A 188 -10.47 1.62 -21.45
CA LEU A 188 -9.06 1.26 -21.60
C LEU A 188 -8.22 2.51 -21.94
N SER A 189 -7.01 2.59 -21.39
CA SER A 189 -6.00 3.57 -21.83
C SER A 189 -5.13 2.98 -22.95
N TYR A 190 -5.09 3.65 -24.10
CA TYR A 190 -4.26 3.28 -25.23
C TYR A 190 -2.83 3.80 -25.05
N TYR A 191 -2.08 3.15 -24.17
CA TYR A 191 -0.65 3.43 -23.98
C TYR A 191 0.23 2.58 -24.92
N PRO A 192 1.46 3.03 -25.23
CA PRO A 192 2.39 2.28 -26.06
C PRO A 192 2.84 0.97 -25.38
N ARG A 193 3.14 -0.07 -26.17
CA ARG A 193 3.52 -1.42 -25.68
C ARG A 193 4.64 -1.45 -24.63
N TYR A 194 5.56 -0.48 -24.66
CA TYR A 194 6.67 -0.41 -23.69
C TYR A 194 6.25 0.16 -22.34
N PHE A 195 5.07 0.77 -22.20
CA PHE A 195 4.66 1.45 -20.97
C PHE A 195 4.58 0.54 -19.74
N PRO A 196 3.99 -0.67 -19.80
CA PRO A 196 4.03 -1.60 -18.67
C PRO A 196 5.46 -1.96 -18.24
N TRP A 197 6.38 -2.06 -19.21
CA TRP A 197 7.80 -2.30 -18.95
C TRP A 197 8.48 -1.09 -18.31
N VAL A 198 8.14 0.13 -18.72
CA VAL A 198 8.61 1.36 -18.07
C VAL A 198 8.11 1.40 -16.62
N LYS A 199 6.84 1.13 -16.38
CA LYS A 199 6.28 1.07 -15.02
C LYS A 199 6.95 -0.01 -14.17
N PHE A 200 7.17 -1.19 -14.74
CA PHE A 200 7.93 -2.26 -14.06
C PHE A 200 9.36 -1.81 -13.75
N ALA A 201 10.05 -1.17 -14.70
CA ALA A 201 11.41 -0.68 -14.54
C ALA A 201 11.53 0.48 -13.54
N THR A 202 10.47 1.27 -13.32
CA THR A 202 10.46 2.30 -12.27
C THR A 202 10.18 1.70 -10.90
N ASP A 203 9.29 0.71 -10.81
CA ASP A 203 8.86 0.15 -9.52
C ASP A 203 9.83 -0.93 -8.99
N ALA A 204 10.44 -1.73 -9.89
CA ALA A 204 11.33 -2.83 -9.53
C ALA A 204 12.60 -2.39 -8.77
N PRO A 205 13.34 -1.33 -9.16
CA PRO A 205 14.51 -0.87 -8.42
C PRO A 205 14.16 -0.41 -7.01
N ILE A 206 13.05 0.32 -6.84
CA ILE A 206 12.57 0.79 -5.55
C ILE A 206 12.31 -0.40 -4.62
N ASN A 207 11.53 -1.36 -5.11
CA ASN A 207 11.19 -2.56 -4.37
C ASN A 207 12.43 -3.42 -4.08
N THR A 208 13.36 -3.54 -5.02
CA THR A 208 14.60 -4.31 -4.85
C THR A 208 15.50 -3.68 -3.79
N VAL A 209 15.75 -2.37 -3.86
CA VAL A 209 16.60 -1.64 -2.91
C VAL A 209 16.01 -1.71 -1.51
N PHE A 210 14.71 -1.47 -1.35
CA PHE A 210 14.08 -1.58 -0.03
C PHE A 210 14.07 -3.01 0.49
N SER A 211 13.78 -4.00 -0.35
CA SER A 211 13.84 -5.42 0.04
C SER A 211 15.22 -5.82 0.52
N LEU A 212 16.27 -5.40 -0.20
CA LEU A 212 17.66 -5.68 0.18
C LEU A 212 18.01 -5.00 1.52
N ALA A 213 17.63 -3.73 1.69
CA ALA A 213 17.83 -3.01 2.94
C ALA A 213 17.15 -3.73 4.12
N PHE A 214 15.90 -4.16 3.94
CA PHE A 214 15.19 -4.96 4.94
C PHE A 214 15.88 -6.30 5.19
N LEU A 215 16.30 -7.02 4.15
CA LEU A 215 16.94 -8.34 4.31
C LEU A 215 18.27 -8.22 5.08
N ILE A 216 19.07 -7.19 4.82
CA ILE A 216 20.31 -6.91 5.56
C ILE A 216 20.02 -6.70 7.05
N VAL A 217 19.00 -5.90 7.36
CA VAL A 217 18.55 -5.64 8.74
C VAL A 217 18.15 -6.95 9.42
N VAL A 218 17.33 -7.74 8.75
CA VAL A 218 16.82 -9.00 9.27
C VAL A 218 17.96 -9.96 9.55
N TYR A 219 18.92 -10.05 8.63
CA TYR A 219 20.11 -10.88 8.80
C TYR A 219 20.96 -10.44 10.00
N ARG A 220 21.13 -9.12 10.21
CA ARG A 220 21.85 -8.58 11.38
C ARG A 220 21.13 -8.90 12.69
N GLN A 221 19.81 -8.70 12.73
CA GLN A 221 19.00 -9.00 13.92
C GLN A 221 18.96 -10.50 14.23
N TYR A 222 18.88 -11.35 13.21
CA TYR A 222 19.00 -12.80 13.35
C TYR A 222 20.30 -13.19 14.06
N ARG A 223 21.42 -12.62 13.62
CA ARG A 223 22.74 -12.89 14.19
C ARG A 223 22.89 -12.37 15.62
N GLN A 224 22.16 -11.32 16.02
CA GLN A 224 22.27 -10.69 17.33
C GLN A 224 21.36 -11.30 18.42
N PHE A 225 20.07 -11.57 18.12
CA PHE A 225 19.07 -11.90 19.15
C PHE A 225 18.79 -13.40 19.35
N GLY A 226 19.42 -14.28 18.55
CA GLY A 226 19.17 -15.72 18.62
C GLY A 226 17.77 -16.13 18.13
N SER A 227 17.47 -17.43 18.12
CA SER A 227 16.34 -18.01 17.36
C SER A 227 14.94 -17.69 17.91
N GLY A 228 14.77 -17.58 19.23
CA GLY A 228 13.44 -17.57 19.87
C GLY A 228 12.66 -16.24 19.78
N ALA A 229 13.31 -15.12 20.11
CA ALA A 229 12.71 -13.78 19.97
C ALA A 229 12.59 -13.38 18.49
N TRP A 230 13.58 -13.80 17.69
CA TRP A 230 13.60 -13.61 16.25
C TRP A 230 12.41 -14.28 15.56
N ALA A 231 12.09 -15.54 15.89
CA ALA A 231 10.97 -16.25 15.29
C ALA A 231 9.63 -15.48 15.42
N ARG A 232 9.40 -14.79 16.54
CA ARG A 232 8.18 -13.98 16.74
C ARG A 232 8.20 -12.67 15.95
N LEU A 233 9.35 -11.99 15.91
CA LEU A 233 9.50 -10.72 15.20
C LEU A 233 9.38 -10.90 13.67
N VAL A 234 9.98 -11.97 13.16
CA VAL A 234 10.00 -12.31 11.74
C VAL A 234 8.61 -12.64 11.21
N ARG A 235 7.87 -13.45 11.97
CA ARG A 235 6.56 -13.96 11.54
C ARG A 235 5.56 -12.85 11.24
N ASN A 236 5.63 -11.72 11.93
CA ASN A 236 4.63 -10.67 11.79
C ASN A 236 5.09 -9.51 10.89
N GLY A 237 6.34 -9.06 11.01
CA GLY A 237 6.82 -7.89 10.28
C GLY A 237 7.37 -8.21 8.89
N ILE A 238 8.32 -9.14 8.83
CA ILE A 238 9.08 -9.46 7.60
C ILE A 238 8.19 -10.15 6.58
N GLN A 239 7.39 -11.13 7.03
CA GLN A 239 6.48 -11.85 6.15
C GLN A 239 5.54 -10.88 5.40
N THR A 240 4.94 -9.90 6.10
CA THR A 240 4.06 -8.91 5.46
C THR A 240 4.79 -8.03 4.44
N MET A 241 6.03 -7.62 4.75
CA MET A 241 6.83 -6.80 3.84
C MET A 241 7.28 -7.57 2.59
N CYS A 242 7.73 -8.82 2.76
CA CYS A 242 8.05 -9.70 1.64
C CYS A 242 6.82 -9.99 0.77
N LEU A 243 5.64 -10.19 1.38
CA LEU A 243 4.40 -10.38 0.64
C LEU A 243 4.03 -9.14 -0.20
N ILE A 244 4.23 -7.92 0.31
CA ILE A 244 3.98 -6.68 -0.44
C ILE A 244 4.87 -6.63 -1.69
N VAL A 245 6.16 -6.88 -1.53
CA VAL A 245 7.13 -6.83 -2.63
C VAL A 245 6.82 -7.92 -3.65
N LEU A 246 6.57 -9.14 -3.20
CA LEU A 246 6.29 -10.28 -4.06
C LEU A 246 4.97 -10.09 -4.81
N SER A 247 3.91 -9.61 -4.16
CA SER A 247 2.64 -9.34 -4.82
C SER A 247 2.79 -8.27 -5.90
N ASN A 248 3.52 -7.20 -5.60
CA ASN A 248 3.77 -6.14 -6.56
C ASN A 248 4.56 -6.65 -7.77
N PHE A 249 5.64 -7.40 -7.53
CA PHE A 249 6.45 -7.98 -8.59
C PHE A 249 5.61 -8.89 -9.50
N ILE A 250 4.80 -9.80 -8.93
CA ILE A 250 3.97 -10.73 -9.69
C ILE A 250 2.90 -9.97 -10.49
N CYS A 251 2.18 -9.04 -9.89
CA CYS A 251 1.15 -8.27 -10.58
C CYS A 251 1.73 -7.45 -11.73
N MET A 252 2.87 -6.80 -11.51
CA MET A 252 3.54 -6.01 -12.54
C MET A 252 4.08 -6.87 -13.67
N LEU A 253 4.62 -8.05 -13.37
CA LEU A 253 5.05 -9.01 -14.39
C LEU A 253 3.87 -9.53 -15.21
N CYS A 254 2.74 -9.87 -14.57
CA CYS A 254 1.53 -10.27 -15.27
C CYS A 254 0.98 -9.16 -16.18
N ALA A 255 1.03 -7.90 -15.73
CA ALA A 255 0.66 -6.75 -16.53
C ALA A 255 1.61 -6.55 -17.73
N ALA A 256 2.93 -6.64 -17.51
CA ALA A 256 3.94 -6.43 -18.54
C ALA A 256 3.97 -7.53 -19.61
N LEU A 257 3.67 -8.77 -19.22
CA LEU A 257 3.55 -9.90 -20.13
C LEU A 257 2.18 -10.00 -20.81
N GLU A 258 1.24 -9.09 -20.50
CA GLU A 258 -0.14 -9.09 -20.99
C GLU A 258 -0.81 -10.48 -20.87
N VAL A 259 -0.68 -11.13 -19.71
CA VAL A 259 -1.14 -12.53 -19.47
C VAL A 259 -2.63 -12.75 -19.82
N LEU A 260 -3.47 -11.71 -19.67
CA LEU A 260 -4.89 -11.70 -19.99
C LEU A 260 -5.22 -10.76 -21.16
N GLY A 261 -4.25 -10.49 -22.05
CA GLY A 261 -4.39 -9.51 -23.13
C GLY A 261 -4.70 -8.11 -22.60
N LEU A 262 -5.68 -7.43 -23.19
CA LEU A 262 -6.11 -6.08 -22.78
C LEU A 262 -6.61 -6.01 -21.33
N PHE A 263 -7.15 -7.11 -20.79
CA PHE A 263 -7.62 -7.16 -19.39
C PHE A 263 -6.46 -7.15 -18.38
N SER A 264 -5.21 -7.32 -18.84
CA SER A 264 -4.03 -7.31 -17.97
C SER A 264 -3.80 -5.98 -17.26
N GLU A 265 -4.39 -4.88 -17.76
CA GLU A 265 -4.38 -3.58 -17.05
C GLU A 265 -5.02 -3.69 -15.66
N MET A 266 -5.96 -4.62 -15.46
CA MET A 266 -6.58 -4.86 -14.15
C MET A 266 -5.58 -5.42 -13.13
N PHE A 267 -4.45 -6.01 -13.54
CA PHE A 267 -3.40 -6.40 -12.58
C PHE A 267 -2.75 -5.18 -11.90
N ILE A 268 -2.74 -4.01 -12.55
CA ILE A 268 -2.26 -2.77 -11.94
C ILE A 268 -3.22 -2.33 -10.82
N VAL A 269 -4.53 -2.44 -11.06
CA VAL A 269 -5.55 -2.15 -10.05
C VAL A 269 -5.51 -3.18 -8.91
N LEU A 270 -5.33 -4.47 -9.23
CA LEU A 270 -5.19 -5.53 -8.23
C LEU A 270 -3.96 -5.33 -7.36
N ASP A 271 -2.82 -4.95 -7.93
CA ASP A 271 -1.62 -4.58 -7.18
C ASP A 271 -1.92 -3.47 -6.16
N TRP A 272 -2.62 -2.43 -6.60
CA TRP A 272 -3.02 -1.33 -5.72
C TRP A 272 -3.92 -1.81 -4.56
N ILE A 273 -4.91 -2.67 -4.84
CA ILE A 273 -5.79 -3.24 -3.82
C ILE A 273 -4.97 -4.06 -2.80
N LEU A 274 -4.11 -4.96 -3.29
CA LEU A 274 -3.30 -5.85 -2.46
C LEU A 274 -2.31 -5.07 -1.59
N THR A 275 -1.58 -4.13 -2.19
CA THR A 275 -0.62 -3.28 -1.47
C THR A 275 -1.30 -2.44 -0.41
N SER A 276 -2.46 -1.84 -0.69
CA SER A 276 -3.25 -1.09 0.31
C SER A 276 -3.67 -1.97 1.48
N LEU A 277 -4.20 -3.18 1.21
CA LEU A 277 -4.62 -4.12 2.24
C LEU A 277 -3.46 -4.55 3.13
N LEU A 278 -2.33 -4.93 2.51
CA LEU A 278 -1.14 -5.37 3.22
C LEU A 278 -0.49 -4.25 4.03
N LEU A 279 -0.48 -3.01 3.52
CA LEU A 279 0.08 -1.85 4.21
C LEU A 279 -0.74 -1.51 5.47
N VAL A 280 -2.06 -1.48 5.36
CA VAL A 280 -2.97 -1.24 6.48
C VAL A 280 -2.83 -2.34 7.54
N HIS A 281 -2.80 -3.61 7.11
CA HIS A 281 -2.61 -4.75 7.99
C HIS A 281 -1.26 -4.69 8.72
N HIS A 282 -0.18 -4.39 8.00
CA HIS A 282 1.16 -4.24 8.58
C HIS A 282 1.18 -3.14 9.65
N CYS A 283 0.67 -1.96 9.32
CA CYS A 283 0.65 -0.83 10.26
C CYS A 283 -0.24 -1.14 11.47
N GLY A 284 -1.35 -1.87 11.29
CA GLY A 284 -2.23 -2.32 12.36
C GLY A 284 -1.55 -3.30 13.33
N ASN A 285 -0.81 -4.28 12.82
CA ASN A 285 -0.16 -5.31 13.63
C ASN A 285 1.03 -4.80 14.45
N LEU A 286 1.78 -3.84 13.91
CA LEU A 286 2.87 -3.18 14.65
C LEU A 286 2.36 -2.54 15.95
N ARG A 287 1.12 -2.05 15.95
CA ARG A 287 0.51 -1.45 17.13
C ARG A 287 0.24 -2.48 18.21
N SER A 288 -0.39 -3.60 17.87
CA SER A 288 -0.76 -4.64 18.84
C SER A 288 0.48 -5.15 19.59
N THR A 289 1.59 -5.26 18.88
CA THR A 289 2.88 -5.68 19.45
C THR A 289 3.46 -4.65 20.41
N ALA A 290 3.41 -3.35 20.06
CA ALA A 290 3.90 -2.28 20.93
C ALA A 290 3.10 -2.19 22.24
N THR A 291 1.77 -2.37 22.20
CA THR A 291 0.92 -2.33 23.40
C THR A 291 1.15 -3.51 24.35
N LEU A 292 1.51 -4.69 23.82
CA LEU A 292 1.83 -5.87 24.63
C LEU A 292 3.15 -5.70 25.38
N SER A 293 4.15 -5.08 24.76
CA SER A 293 5.46 -4.85 25.38
C SER A 293 5.43 -3.83 26.53
N SER A 294 4.48 -2.88 26.53
CA SER A 294 4.40 -1.82 27.54
C SER A 294 3.61 -2.20 28.79
N ARG A 295 2.99 -3.38 28.85
CA ARG A 295 2.51 -3.91 30.13
C ARG A 295 3.75 -4.47 30.82
N PRO A 296 4.25 -3.84 31.91
CA PRO A 296 5.24 -4.51 32.74
C PRO A 296 4.58 -5.82 33.12
N SER A 297 5.17 -6.94 32.70
CA SER A 297 4.79 -8.20 33.29
C SER A 297 5.11 -8.00 34.76
N ALA A 298 4.08 -7.72 35.56
CA ALA A 298 4.11 -7.97 36.98
C ALA A 298 4.26 -9.48 37.06
N TYR A 299 5.49 -9.93 36.81
CA TYR A 299 6.02 -11.16 37.30
C TYR A 299 6.00 -10.94 38.81
N TYR A 300 4.78 -11.07 39.36
CA TYR A 300 4.58 -11.44 40.73
C TYR A 300 5.29 -12.78 40.79
N ASP A 301 6.58 -12.68 41.13
CA ASP A 301 7.33 -13.75 41.70
C ASP A 301 6.42 -14.27 42.81
N LYS A 302 5.71 -15.36 42.53
CA LYS A 302 4.85 -16.00 43.49
C LYS A 302 5.86 -16.40 44.55
N PRO A 303 5.90 -15.75 45.74
CA PRO A 303 6.85 -16.16 46.74
C PRO A 303 6.56 -17.63 46.96
N ASN A 304 7.58 -18.47 46.79
CA ASN A 304 7.53 -19.87 47.15
C ASN A 304 7.10 -19.92 48.61
N ARG A 305 5.80 -20.07 48.84
CA ARG A 305 5.25 -20.45 50.14
C ARG A 305 5.72 -21.88 50.34
N HIS A 306 6.87 -22.01 50.99
CA HIS A 306 7.16 -23.20 51.75
C HIS A 306 6.00 -23.42 52.73
N PRO A 307 5.40 -24.62 52.74
CA PRO A 307 4.41 -24.95 53.76
C PRO A 307 5.11 -25.15 55.10
N HIS A 308 4.59 -24.44 56.10
CA HIS A 308 4.65 -24.76 57.53
C HIS A 308 6.03 -24.91 58.20
N GLU A 309 6.38 -23.91 59.02
CA GLU A 309 6.73 -24.22 60.40
C GLU A 309 6.17 -23.14 61.34
N VAL A 310 5.42 -23.61 62.33
CA VAL A 310 4.70 -22.81 63.33
C VAL A 310 5.71 -22.43 64.41
N SER A 311 5.97 -21.15 64.60
CA SER A 311 6.47 -20.68 65.90
C SER A 311 5.96 -19.29 66.23
N LYS A 312 5.29 -19.21 67.37
CA LYS A 312 4.76 -18.01 68.02
C LYS A 312 5.93 -17.14 68.50
N SER A 313 5.92 -15.83 68.26
CA SER A 313 6.37 -14.85 69.27
C SER A 313 6.12 -13.39 68.86
N SER A 314 5.44 -12.69 69.76
CA SER A 314 5.60 -11.30 70.24
C SER A 314 5.96 -10.13 69.32
N TYR A 315 5.06 -9.14 69.37
CA TYR A 315 5.22 -7.68 69.29
C TYR A 315 6.64 -7.09 69.17
N HIS A 316 6.82 -6.16 68.22
CA HIS A 316 7.37 -4.83 68.53
C HIS A 316 7.03 -3.78 67.46
N GLN A 317 7.03 -2.55 67.96
CA GLN A 317 6.54 -1.27 67.44
C GLN A 317 7.65 -0.48 66.72
N VAL A 318 7.24 0.61 66.04
CA VAL A 318 8.00 1.82 65.63
C VAL A 318 8.79 1.78 64.31
N SER A 319 8.37 2.59 63.33
CA SER A 319 9.09 3.82 62.91
C SER A 319 8.58 4.39 61.58
N SER A 320 8.32 5.69 61.62
CA SER A 320 8.02 6.61 60.53
C SER A 320 9.11 6.67 59.45
N ILE A 321 8.72 6.72 58.17
CA ILE A 321 9.61 7.09 57.06
C ILE A 321 8.99 8.26 56.29
N THR A 322 9.83 9.28 56.15
CA THR A 322 9.64 10.62 55.60
C THR A 322 9.42 10.58 54.10
N LEU A 323 8.37 11.27 53.63
CA LEU A 323 8.04 11.42 52.22
C LEU A 323 8.92 12.53 51.60
N GLY A 324 9.97 12.15 50.89
CA GLY A 324 10.79 13.06 50.08
C GLY A 324 10.09 13.40 48.77
N ALA A 325 9.72 14.68 48.59
CA ALA A 325 9.15 15.20 47.36
C ALA A 325 10.23 15.27 46.26
N VAL A 326 10.17 14.36 45.29
CA VAL A 326 10.97 14.41 44.07
C VAL A 326 10.30 15.38 43.09
N LYS A 327 10.98 16.49 42.83
CA LYS A 327 10.63 17.50 41.84
C LYS A 327 10.92 16.96 40.45
N ASN A 328 9.88 16.57 39.72
CA ASN A 328 9.98 16.13 38.34
C ASN A 328 10.09 17.35 37.41
N ASP A 329 11.29 17.61 36.91
CA ASP A 329 11.51 18.54 35.82
C ASP A 329 10.90 17.95 34.53
N ALA A 330 9.86 18.63 34.04
CA ALA A 330 9.18 18.32 32.80
C ALA A 330 10.06 18.68 31.61
N THR A 331 10.86 17.71 31.15
CA THR A 331 11.48 17.76 29.82
C THR A 331 10.45 17.28 28.77
N PRO A 332 10.40 17.89 27.57
CA PRO A 332 9.38 17.60 26.57
C PRO A 332 9.57 16.19 25.98
N HIS A 333 8.71 15.27 26.44
CA HIS A 333 8.71 13.84 26.20
C HIS A 333 8.22 13.43 24.79
N GLN A 334 8.70 14.07 23.72
CA GLN A 334 8.13 13.83 22.37
C GLN A 334 9.01 13.02 21.39
N TYR A 335 10.22 12.61 21.79
CA TYR A 335 11.12 11.81 20.95
C TYR A 335 11.20 10.30 21.29
N HIS A 336 10.49 9.83 22.32
CA HIS A 336 10.72 8.50 22.89
C HIS A 336 9.91 7.32 22.32
N LEU A 337 8.95 7.52 21.41
CA LEU A 337 8.07 6.38 21.04
C LEU A 337 8.62 5.45 19.95
N PHE A 338 9.56 5.94 19.13
CA PHE A 338 10.40 5.08 18.29
C PHE A 338 11.78 4.83 18.89
N ALA A 339 12.27 5.75 19.73
CA ALA A 339 13.47 5.49 20.50
C ALA A 339 13.24 4.37 21.53
N GLY A 340 12.09 4.25 22.20
CA GLY A 340 11.89 3.26 23.27
C GLY A 340 12.00 1.79 22.84
N ILE A 341 11.55 1.44 21.63
CA ILE A 341 11.73 0.07 21.10
C ILE A 341 13.18 -0.15 20.66
N TYR A 342 13.88 0.90 20.22
CA TYR A 342 15.30 0.83 19.85
C TYR A 342 16.27 1.07 21.02
N SER A 343 15.85 1.73 22.10
CA SER A 343 16.63 2.06 23.30
C SER A 343 16.54 0.93 24.30
N ALA A 344 15.38 0.25 24.42
CA ALA A 344 15.32 -1.02 25.13
C ALA A 344 16.22 -2.08 24.47
N VAL A 345 16.37 -2.01 23.14
CA VAL A 345 17.27 -2.87 22.37
C VAL A 345 18.73 -2.39 22.43
N ALA A 346 18.99 -1.08 22.44
CA ALA A 346 20.34 -0.52 22.55
C ALA A 346 20.90 -0.57 23.98
N GLU A 347 20.07 -0.45 25.02
CA GLU A 347 20.46 -0.67 26.42
C GLU A 347 20.79 -2.13 26.67
N GLN A 348 20.13 -3.08 26.02
CA GLN A 348 20.52 -4.50 26.06
C GLN A 348 21.87 -4.79 25.37
N ILE A 349 22.31 -3.93 24.44
CA ILE A 349 23.60 -4.08 23.74
C ILE A 349 24.77 -3.49 24.57
N HIS A 350 24.49 -2.57 25.50
CA HIS A 350 25.50 -1.95 26.38
C HIS A 350 25.56 -2.51 27.80
N ALA A 351 24.78 -3.55 28.13
CA ALA A 351 24.98 -4.28 29.38
C ALA A 351 26.36 -4.97 29.34
N PRO A 352 27.31 -4.64 30.23
CA PRO A 352 28.60 -5.31 30.27
C PRO A 352 28.36 -6.81 30.52
N ARG A 353 28.94 -7.64 29.65
CA ARG A 353 29.00 -9.09 29.90
C ARG A 353 29.85 -9.29 31.15
N ALA A 354 29.20 -9.69 32.25
CA ALA A 354 29.86 -10.27 33.40
C ALA A 354 30.35 -11.69 33.07
#